data_AF-A0A0E3LQV9-F1
#
_entry.id   AF-A0A0E3LQV9-F1
#
_cell.length_a   1.000
_cell.length_b   1.000
_cell.length_c   1.000
_cell.angle_alpha   90.00
_cell.angle_beta   90.00
_cell.angle_gamma   90.00
#
_symmetry.space_group_name_H-M   'P 1'
#
loop_
_entity.id
_entity.type
_entity.pdbx_description
1 polymer ?
#
loop_
_entity_poly.entity_id
_entity_poly.type
_entity_poly.pdbx_seq_one_letter_code
_entity_poly.pdbx_strand_id
1 'polypeptide(L)'
;MKRLTKKAWFHKRRIGWGVSPASLEGWLVTIGFIIVAPLVGIHYSEESITRYAILTVMVIILIAIILLTGEAPGSEMLDKLKKKNDK
;
A
#
# COMPACT_ATOMS: atom_id res chain seq x y z
N MET A 1 -8.47 2.56 -14.06
CA MET A 1 -9.40 2.60 -12.92
C MET A 1 -9.66 4.05 -12.55
N LYS A 2 -10.92 4.43 -12.34
CA LYS A 2 -11.31 5.78 -11.90
C LYS A 2 -10.95 5.91 -10.42
N ARG A 3 -10.15 6.91 -10.03
CA ARG A 3 -9.77 7.11 -8.61
C ARG A 3 -11.02 7.50 -7.81
N LEU A 4 -11.20 6.90 -6.64
CA LEU A 4 -12.29 7.26 -5.72
C LEU A 4 -12.11 8.66 -5.12
N THR A 5 -10.88 9.17 -5.04
CA THR A 5 -10.53 10.45 -4.42
C THR A 5 -9.86 11.40 -5.43
N LYS A 6 -10.01 12.72 -5.23
CA LYS A 6 -9.33 13.75 -6.05
C LYS A 6 -7.81 13.78 -5.84
N LYS A 7 -7.31 13.30 -4.70
CA LYS A 7 -5.87 13.21 -4.36
C LYS A 7 -5.47 11.76 -4.20
N ALA A 8 -4.48 11.30 -4.97
CA ALA A 8 -3.94 9.95 -4.79
C ALA A 8 -3.27 9.81 -3.43
N TRP A 9 -3.70 8.80 -2.66
CA TRP A 9 -3.15 8.59 -1.33
C TRP A 9 -1.75 7.99 -1.38
N PHE A 10 -1.55 7.13 -2.37
CA PHE A 10 -0.31 6.45 -2.69
C PHE A 10 0.11 6.79 -4.12
N HIS A 11 1.31 7.33 -4.28
CA HIS A 11 1.88 7.63 -5.61
C HIS A 11 2.84 6.52 -6.04
N LYS A 12 3.01 6.42 -7.36
CA LYS A 12 4.02 5.56 -7.97
C LYS A 12 5.42 5.97 -7.51
N ARG A 13 6.30 4.99 -7.27
CA ARG A 13 7.68 5.30 -6.83
C ARG A 13 8.49 5.86 -8.01
N ARG A 14 9.37 6.84 -7.77
CA ARG A 14 10.26 7.37 -8.82
C ARG A 14 11.19 6.27 -9.34
N ILE A 15 11.87 5.58 -8.44
CA ILE A 15 12.85 4.53 -8.74
C ILE A 15 12.38 3.22 -8.11
N GLY A 16 12.34 2.14 -8.89
CA GLY A 16 11.90 0.80 -8.45
C GLY A 16 10.38 0.57 -8.54
N TRP A 17 9.95 -0.68 -8.36
CA TRP A 17 8.54 -1.09 -8.43
C TRP A 17 7.85 -0.90 -7.08
N GLY A 18 6.71 -0.21 -7.06
CA GLY A 18 5.86 -0.11 -5.88
C GLY A 18 5.10 1.21 -5.78
N VAL A 19 4.50 1.42 -4.61
CA VAL A 19 3.77 2.65 -4.26
C VAL A 19 4.30 3.20 -2.94
N SER A 20 4.24 4.52 -2.77
CA SER A 20 4.64 5.21 -1.55
C SER A 20 3.50 6.11 -1.07
N PRO A 21 3.26 6.21 0.25
CA PRO A 21 2.29 7.16 0.78
C PRO A 21 2.75 8.59 0.44
N ALA A 22 1.87 9.35 -0.20
CA ALA A 22 2.12 10.73 -0.61
C ALA A 22 1.14 11.72 0.02
N SER A 23 0.03 11.23 0.57
CA SER A 23 -0.98 12.00 1.29
C SER A 23 -0.90 11.74 2.80
N LEU A 24 -1.47 12.65 3.60
CA LEU A 24 -1.65 12.46 5.03
C LEU A 24 -2.48 11.20 5.33
N GLU A 25 -3.49 10.90 4.50
CA GLU A 25 -4.36 9.74 4.67
C GLU A 25 -3.60 8.42 4.43
N GLY A 26 -2.78 8.37 3.38
CA GLY A 26 -1.91 7.21 3.09
C GLY A 26 -0.85 6.99 4.19
N TRP A 27 -0.31 8.06 4.75
CA TRP A 27 0.57 7.99 5.93
C TRP A 27 -0.17 7.49 7.17
N LEU A 28 -1.38 7.98 7.42
CA LEU A 28 -2.19 7.56 8.57
C LEU A 28 -2.53 6.07 8.50
N VAL A 29 -2.89 5.55 7.32
CA VAL A 29 -3.14 4.12 7.09
C VAL A 29 -1.86 3.30 7.30
N THR A 30 -0.72 3.78 6.78
CA THR A 30 0.56 3.07 6.88
C THR A 30 1.07 3.02 8.32
N ILE A 31 1.06 4.15 9.03
CA ILE A 31 1.44 4.23 10.45
C ILE A 31 0.47 3.39 11.29
N GLY A 32 -0.84 3.50 11.04
CA GLY A 32 -1.85 2.67 11.70
C GLY A 32 -1.57 1.18 11.52
N PHE A 33 -1.23 0.74 10.31
CA PHE A 33 -0.86 -0.64 10.05
C PHE A 33 0.41 -1.06 10.80
N ILE A 34 1.46 -0.23 10.77
CA ILE A 34 2.74 -0.48 11.46
C ILE A 34 2.56 -0.59 12.98
N ILE A 35 1.62 0.14 13.57
CA ILE A 35 1.34 0.09 15.01
C ILE A 35 0.43 -1.10 15.36
N VAL A 36 -0.64 -1.31 14.59
CA VAL A 36 -1.66 -2.31 14.92
C VAL A 36 -1.15 -3.74 14.68
N ALA A 37 -0.37 -3.99 13.62
CA ALA A 37 0.09 -5.34 13.31
C ALA A 37 0.98 -5.97 14.43
N PRO A 38 1.97 -5.25 15.01
CA PRO A 38 2.72 -5.73 16.17
C PRO A 38 1.85 -5.89 17.42
N LEU A 39 0.87 -4.99 17.64
CA LEU A 39 -0.04 -5.11 18.78
C LEU A 39 -0.87 -6.40 18.71
N VAL A 40 -1.35 -6.77 17.53
CA VAL A 40 -2.00 -8.07 17.29
C VAL A 40 -1.03 -9.22 17.55
N GLY A 41 0.23 -9.07 17.14
CA GLY A 41 1.30 -10.05 17.41
C GLY A 41 1.59 -10.27 18.90
N ILE A 42 1.54 -9.22 19.71
CA ILE A 42 1.77 -9.28 21.17
C ILE A 42 0.52 -9.80 21.90
N HIS A 43 -0.67 -9.43 21.44
CA HIS A 43 -1.92 -9.76 22.14
C HIS A 43 -2.36 -11.22 21.94
N TYR A 44 -2.04 -11.82 20.80
CA TYR A 44 -2.43 -13.20 20.48
C TYR A 44 -1.22 -14.15 20.50
N SER A 45 -1.44 -15.34 21.08
CA SER A 45 -0.44 -16.42 21.12
C SER A 45 0.01 -16.83 19.71
N GLU A 46 1.25 -17.32 19.60
CA GLU A 46 1.87 -17.62 18.31
C GLU A 46 1.20 -18.74 17.52
N GLU A 47 0.61 -19.69 18.24
CA GLU A 47 -0.11 -20.82 17.64
C GLU A 47 -1.59 -20.52 17.37
N SER A 48 -2.04 -19.29 17.65
CA SER A 48 -3.43 -18.92 17.43
C SER A 48 -3.73 -18.72 15.95
N ILE A 49 -4.58 -19.59 15.39
CA ILE A 49 -5.18 -19.40 14.05
C ILE A 49 -5.84 -18.02 13.93
N THR A 50 -6.44 -17.52 15.01
CA THR A 50 -7.07 -16.20 15.08
C THR A 50 -6.07 -15.07 14.79
N ARG A 51 -4.83 -15.17 15.26
CA ARG A 51 -3.76 -14.19 14.98
C ARG A 51 -3.51 -14.09 13.48
N TYR A 52 -3.29 -15.23 12.84
CA TYR A 52 -3.03 -15.29 11.41
C TYR A 52 -4.23 -14.79 10.60
N ALA A 53 -5.45 -15.19 10.96
CA ALA A 53 -6.66 -14.71 10.30
C ALA A 53 -6.78 -13.18 10.35
N ILE A 54 -6.58 -12.56 11.53
CA ILE A 54 -6.63 -11.11 11.70
C ILE A 54 -5.55 -10.42 10.86
N LEU A 55 -4.30 -10.89 10.91
CA LEU A 55 -3.19 -10.32 10.14
C LEU A 55 -3.42 -10.44 8.63
N THR A 56 -3.91 -11.59 8.16
CA THR A 56 -4.26 -11.80 6.75
C THR A 56 -5.36 -10.84 6.30
N VAL A 57 -6.43 -10.69 7.09
CA VAL A 57 -7.51 -9.73 6.79
C VAL A 57 -6.98 -8.30 6.75
N MET A 58 -6.13 -7.90 7.71
CA MET A 58 -5.51 -6.57 7.69
C MET A 58 -4.68 -6.33 6.43
N VAL A 59 -3.89 -7.32 5.98
CA VAL A 59 -3.09 -7.21 4.74
C VAL A 59 -4.00 -7.08 3.52
N ILE A 60 -5.07 -7.86 3.44
CA ILE A 60 -6.04 -7.76 2.34
C ILE A 60 -6.68 -6.37 2.29
N ILE A 61 -7.09 -5.84 3.44
CA ILE A 61 -7.65 -4.48 3.54
C ILE A 61 -6.63 -3.43 3.10
N LEU A 62 -5.37 -3.55 3.54
CA LEU A 62 -4.31 -2.63 3.14
C LEU A 62 -4.08 -2.65 1.62
N ILE A 63 -4.03 -3.84 1.02
CA ILE A 63 -3.91 -4.01 -0.44
C ILE A 63 -5.12 -3.40 -1.14
N ALA A 64 -6.33 -3.64 -0.64
CA ALA A 64 -7.54 -3.06 -1.21
C ALA A 64 -7.52 -1.52 -1.18
N ILE A 65 -7.12 -0.91 -0.06
CA ILE A 65 -6.95 0.55 0.07
C ILE A 65 -5.90 1.06 -0.92
N ILE A 66 -4.77 0.37 -1.05
CA ILE A 66 -3.72 0.75 -2.00
C ILE A 66 -4.24 0.72 -3.45
N LEU A 67 -4.99 -0.32 -3.83
CA LEU A 67 -5.52 -0.47 -5.18
C LEU A 67 -6.66 0.52 -5.50
N LEU A 68 -7.50 0.84 -4.51
CA LEU A 68 -8.65 1.72 -4.67
C LEU A 68 -8.28 3.22 -4.61
N THR A 69 -7.25 3.56 -3.84
CA THR A 69 -6.91 4.95 -3.52
C THR A 69 -5.51 5.37 -4.03
N GLY A 70 -4.72 4.41 -4.48
CA GLY A 70 -3.39 4.62 -5.05
C GLY A 70 -3.35 4.64 -6.57
N GLU A 71 -2.22 5.08 -7.11
CA GLU A 71 -1.89 4.89 -8.51
C GLU A 71 -1.48 3.43 -8.79
N ALA A 72 -1.61 2.98 -10.04
CA ALA A 72 -1.17 1.65 -10.42
C ALA A 72 0.31 1.46 -10.05
N PRO A 73 0.66 0.35 -9.39
CA PRO A 73 2.02 0.11 -8.92
C PRO A 73 3.01 0.06 -10.10
N GLY A 74 4.17 0.65 -9.93
CA GLY A 74 5.28 0.55 -10.88
C GLY A 74 6.35 1.60 -10.64
N SER A 75 7.20 1.87 -11.64
CA SER A 75 8.17 2.95 -11.58
C SER A 75 7.90 4.05 -12.62
N GLU A 76 8.01 5.32 -12.20
CA GLU A 76 7.95 6.45 -13.14
C GLU A 76 9.15 6.45 -14.10
N MET A 77 10.31 5.95 -13.65
CA MET A 77 11.53 5.84 -14.47
C MET A 77 11.37 4.87 -15.64
N LEU A 78 10.79 3.68 -15.43
CA LEU A 78 10.51 2.73 -16.52
C LEU A 78 9.55 3.33 -17.55
N ASP A 79 8.52 4.05 -17.11
CA ASP A 79 7.58 4.70 -18.02
C ASP A 79 8.29 5.76 -18.87
N LYS A 80 9.19 6.55 -18.27
CA LYS A 80 10.01 7.55 -18.99
C LYS A 80 10.98 6.91 -19.98
N LEU A 81 11.62 5.80 -19.61
CA LEU A 81 12.52 5.06 -20.50
C LEU A 81 11.77 4.47 -21.70
N LYS A 82 10.62 3.85 -21.46
CA LYS A 82 9.76 3.33 -22.52
C LYS A 82 9.34 4.43 -23.49
N LYS A 83 8.89 5.58 -22.97
CA LYS A 83 8.51 6.74 -23.79
C LYS A 83 9.66 7.33 -24.60
N LYS A 84 10.90 7.26 -24.10
CA LYS A 84 12.09 7.70 -24.84
C LYS A 84 12.42 6.76 -26.00
N ASN A 85 12.16 5.47 -25.85
CA ASN A 85 12.51 4.45 -26.84
C ASN A 85 11.49 4.36 -27.99
N ASP A 86 10.26 4.85 -27.79
CA ASP A 86 9.20 4.97 -28.80
C ASP A 86 9.30 6.28 -29.64
N LYS A 87 10.29 7.13 -29.39
CA LYS A 87 10.53 8.40 -30.10
C LYS A 87 11.80 8.32 -30.93
#